data_AF-A0A2V6X5A8-F1
#
_entry.id   AF-A0A2V6X5A8-F1
#
_cell.length_a   1.000
_cell.length_b   1.000
_cell.length_c   1.000
_cell.angle_alpha   90.00
_cell.angle_beta   90.00
_cell.angle_gamma   90.00
#
_symmetry.space_group_name_H-M   'P 1'
#
loop_
_entity.id
_entity.type
_entity.pdbx_description
1 polymer ?
#
loop_
_entity_poly.entity_id
_entity_poly.type
_entity_poly.pdbx_seq_one_letter_code
_entity_poly.pdbx_strand_id
1 'polypeptide(L)'
;TPAGGAVLVVGFDGPREQVAWQCAELARILVPLGGRQTRTLEAEAWPRLAAAPGTARPATAAVMTFSVVPSLVAETMDRGAGIARARGLHSTWAAHAGVGAVRAVLASDAAPHEPAAIATVLGEWREMARAGGGHATLAWAPLAVKSRVPGASCSGSSRSSIPATS
;
A
#
# COMPACT_ATOMS: atom_id res chain seq x y z
N THR A 1 -9.99 14.97 -12.79
CA THR A 1 -9.51 14.42 -11.48
C THR A 1 -8.00 14.50 -11.49
N PRO A 2 -7.33 15.03 -10.45
CA PRO A 2 -5.87 15.03 -10.48
C PRO A 2 -5.42 13.57 -10.54
N ALA A 3 -4.53 13.24 -11.49
CA ALA A 3 -3.80 11.99 -11.44
C ALA A 3 -3.12 11.92 -10.07
N GLY A 4 -3.46 10.90 -9.28
CA GLY A 4 -2.96 10.76 -7.91
C GLY A 4 -1.44 10.80 -7.91
N GLY A 5 -0.86 11.80 -7.25
CA GLY A 5 0.59 11.91 -7.13
C GLY A 5 1.14 10.79 -6.25
N ALA A 6 2.27 10.20 -6.65
CA ALA A 6 3.04 9.30 -5.81
C ALA A 6 3.94 10.11 -4.86
N VAL A 7 4.16 9.61 -3.65
CA VAL A 7 5.13 10.17 -2.70
C VAL A 7 6.29 9.20 -2.57
N LEU A 8 7.51 9.68 -2.83
CA LEU A 8 8.75 8.95 -2.57
C LEU A 8 9.31 9.40 -1.22
N VAL A 9 9.63 8.45 -0.36
CA VAL A 9 10.32 8.70 0.91
C VAL A 9 11.67 7.99 0.88
N VAL A 10 12.74 8.73 1.15
CA VAL A 10 14.13 8.22 1.14
C VAL A 10 14.80 8.62 2.44
N GLY A 11 15.38 7.63 3.12
CA GLY A 11 16.18 7.85 4.33
C GLY A 11 17.66 7.83 3.97
N PHE A 12 18.39 8.83 4.47
CA PHE A 12 19.85 8.89 4.41
C PHE A 12 20.39 8.83 5.82
N ASP A 13 21.45 8.05 6.01
CA ASP A 13 22.15 7.92 7.28
C ASP A 13 23.65 8.15 7.06
N GLY A 14 24.29 8.81 8.03
CA GLY A 14 25.71 9.15 7.97
C GLY A 14 26.05 10.58 8.39
N PRO A 15 27.32 11.01 8.19
CA PRO A 15 27.78 12.35 8.53
C PRO A 15 26.95 13.43 7.83
N ARG A 16 26.74 14.56 8.51
CA ARG A 16 25.89 15.65 8.03
C ARG A 16 26.22 16.13 6.62
N GLU A 17 27.51 16.25 6.30
CA GLU A 17 27.98 16.70 4.99
C GLU A 17 27.63 15.69 3.88
N GLN A 18 27.78 14.40 4.17
CA GLN A 18 27.41 13.34 3.24
C GLN A 18 25.90 13.31 3.00
N VAL A 19 25.10 13.41 4.06
CA VAL A 19 23.63 13.44 3.94
C VAL A 19 23.18 14.67 3.14
N ALA A 20 23.78 15.83 3.39
CA ALA A 20 23.46 17.04 2.63
C ALA A 20 23.75 16.88 1.13
N TRP A 21 24.91 16.31 0.79
CA TRP A 21 25.26 16.00 -0.60
C TRP A 21 24.30 14.98 -1.23
N GLN A 22 23.99 13.87 -0.54
CA GLN A 22 23.08 12.84 -1.02
C GLN A 22 21.66 13.38 -1.27
N CYS A 23 21.16 14.25 -0.40
CA CYS A 23 19.87 14.93 -0.59
C CYS A 23 19.87 15.83 -1.84
N ALA A 24 20.92 16.63 -2.04
CA ALA A 24 21.05 17.49 -3.22
C ALA A 24 21.15 16.67 -4.51
N GLU A 25 21.90 15.58 -4.48
CA GLU A 25 22.06 14.69 -5.63
C GLU A 25 20.78 13.95 -5.99
N LEU A 26 20.04 13.44 -4.99
CA LEU A 26 18.72 12.85 -5.21
C LEU A 26 17.76 13.86 -5.86
N ALA A 27 17.74 15.10 -5.36
CA ALA A 27 16.91 16.15 -5.96
C ALA A 27 17.27 16.40 -7.43
N ARG A 28 18.58 16.47 -7.75
CA ARG A 28 19.07 16.64 -9.12
C ARG A 28 18.61 15.52 -10.06
N ILE A 29 18.59 14.27 -9.58
CA ILE A 29 18.12 13.11 -10.35
C ILE A 29 16.59 13.13 -10.53
N LEU A 30 15.84 13.54 -9.51
CA LEU A 30 14.38 13.48 -9.52
C LEU A 30 13.70 14.64 -10.27
N VAL A 31 14.31 15.83 -10.31
CA VAL A 31 13.75 16.99 -11.04
C VAL A 31 13.38 16.69 -12.50
N PRO A 32 14.24 16.09 -13.34
CA PRO A 32 13.87 15.75 -14.73
C PRO A 32 12.78 14.67 -14.81
N LEU A 33 12.57 13.90 -13.73
CA LEU A 33 11.51 12.89 -13.62
C LEU A 33 10.20 13.45 -13.05
N GLY A 34 10.10 14.78 -12.87
CA GLY A 34 8.90 15.45 -12.33
C GLY A 34 8.84 15.49 -10.80
N GLY A 35 9.94 15.17 -10.11
CA GLY A 35 10.07 15.33 -8.66
C GLY A 35 9.87 16.78 -8.25
N ARG A 36 8.93 17.01 -7.32
CA ARG A 36 8.56 18.34 -6.82
C ARG A 36 8.39 18.30 -5.30
N GLN A 37 8.59 19.45 -4.65
CA GLN A 37 8.31 19.67 -3.22
C GLN A 37 9.01 18.68 -2.28
N THR A 38 10.33 18.76 -2.19
CA THR A 38 11.10 18.03 -1.17
C THR A 38 10.78 18.58 0.22
N ARG A 39 10.47 17.68 1.16
CA ARG A 39 10.24 18.03 2.57
C ARG A 39 11.01 17.07 3.46
N THR A 40 11.59 17.59 4.53
CA THR A 40 12.16 16.75 5.58
C THR A 40 11.03 16.12 6.39
N LEU A 41 11.17 14.84 6.71
CA LEU A 41 10.28 14.14 7.63
C LEU A 41 10.90 14.13 9.01
N GLU A 42 10.11 14.50 10.02
CA GLU A 42 10.49 14.38 11.42
C GLU A 42 10.79 12.93 11.80
N ALA A 43 11.72 12.72 12.74
CA ALA A 43 12.13 11.40 13.21
C ALA A 43 10.93 10.50 13.60
N GLU A 44 9.94 11.09 14.25
CA GLU A 44 8.72 10.40 14.73
C GLU A 44 7.80 9.91 13.60
N ALA A 45 7.94 10.43 12.39
CA ALA A 45 7.15 10.01 11.24
C ALA A 45 7.63 8.68 10.65
N TRP A 46 8.93 8.36 10.80
CA TRP A 46 9.55 7.17 10.19
C TRP A 46 8.91 5.85 10.59
N PRO A 47 8.65 5.57 11.89
CA PRO A 47 7.99 4.33 12.30
C PRO A 47 6.58 4.16 11.72
N ARG A 48 5.92 5.26 11.32
CA ARG A 48 4.53 5.26 10.84
C ARG A 48 4.41 5.00 9.34
N LEU A 49 5.51 5.09 8.58
CA LEU A 49 5.50 4.95 7.11
C LEU A 49 5.03 3.57 6.65
N ALA A 50 5.42 2.50 7.35
CA ALA A 50 4.99 1.14 7.02
C ALA A 50 3.46 0.94 7.17
N ALA A 51 2.84 1.69 8.09
CA ALA A 51 1.39 1.66 8.32
C ALA A 51 0.62 2.64 7.42
N ALA A 52 1.30 3.58 6.77
CA ALA A 52 0.69 4.72 6.07
C ALA A 52 -0.42 4.34 5.06
N PRO A 53 -0.30 3.26 4.26
CA PRO A 53 -1.39 2.87 3.36
C PRO A 53 -2.70 2.53 4.08
N GLY A 54 -2.60 2.03 5.32
CA GLY A 54 -3.76 1.63 6.14
C GLY A 54 -4.37 2.78 6.93
N THR A 55 -3.59 3.81 7.24
CA THR A 55 -4.06 4.99 7.99
C THR A 55 -4.58 6.09 7.06
N ALA A 56 -4.31 6.00 5.76
CA ALA A 56 -4.80 6.95 4.76
C ALA A 56 -6.33 6.89 4.54
N ARG A 57 -7.01 5.82 4.99
CA ARG A 57 -8.46 5.69 4.84
C ARG A 57 -9.14 5.16 6.11
N PRO A 58 -10.14 5.86 6.67
CA PRO A 58 -10.82 5.44 7.91
C PRO A 58 -11.62 4.13 7.77
N ALA A 59 -12.03 3.73 6.56
CA ALA A 59 -12.81 2.51 6.29
C ALA A 59 -12.01 1.47 5.48
N THR A 60 -10.94 0.95 6.10
CA THR A 60 -10.14 -0.14 5.52
C THR A 60 -10.96 -1.42 5.44
N ALA A 61 -11.14 -1.95 4.22
CA ALA A 61 -11.91 -3.15 3.92
C ALA A 61 -11.04 -4.41 3.87
N ALA A 62 -9.80 -4.30 3.37
CA ALA A 62 -8.83 -5.39 3.36
C ALA A 62 -7.41 -4.87 3.15
N VAL A 63 -6.41 -5.69 3.51
CA VAL A 63 -4.99 -5.42 3.31
C VAL A 63 -4.34 -6.65 2.68
N MET A 64 -3.59 -6.43 1.59
CA MET A 64 -2.77 -7.45 0.94
C MET A 64 -1.31 -7.04 0.90
N THR A 65 -0.44 -8.04 0.99
CA THR A 65 0.99 -7.91 0.70
C THR A 65 1.31 -8.71 -0.55
N PHE A 66 2.22 -8.18 -1.37
CA PHE A 66 2.65 -8.79 -2.62
C PHE A 66 4.16 -8.93 -2.59
N SER A 67 4.63 -10.04 -3.15
CA SER A 67 6.01 -10.20 -3.61
C SER A 67 5.95 -10.36 -5.12
N VAL A 68 6.48 -9.38 -5.86
CA VAL A 68 6.51 -9.35 -7.33
C VAL A 68 7.92 -9.06 -7.80
N VAL A 69 8.19 -9.31 -9.09
CA VAL A 69 9.46 -8.91 -9.70
C VAL A 69 9.62 -7.38 -9.59
N PRO A 70 10.78 -6.83 -9.19
CA PRO A 70 10.96 -5.39 -9.00
C PRO A 70 10.57 -4.53 -10.21
N SER A 71 10.80 -5.03 -11.43
CA SER A 71 10.41 -4.35 -12.67
C SER A 71 8.89 -4.23 -12.87
N LEU A 72 8.09 -5.07 -12.20
CA LEU A 72 6.63 -5.12 -12.33
C LEU A 72 5.90 -4.37 -11.21
N VAL A 73 6.61 -3.73 -10.27
CA VAL A 73 5.98 -3.05 -9.12
C VAL A 73 5.01 -1.94 -9.57
N ALA A 74 5.44 -1.07 -10.48
CA ALA A 74 4.61 0.02 -10.97
C ALA A 74 3.34 -0.49 -11.68
N GLU A 75 3.51 -1.43 -12.61
CA GLU A 75 2.39 -2.06 -13.32
C GLU A 75 1.42 -2.76 -12.36
N THR A 76 1.94 -3.48 -11.37
CA THR A 76 1.14 -4.16 -10.33
C THR A 76 0.28 -3.16 -9.56
N MET A 77 0.86 -2.03 -9.15
CA MET A 77 0.14 -0.98 -8.42
C MET A 77 -0.93 -0.32 -9.29
N ASP A 78 -0.61 0.02 -10.54
CA ASP A 78 -1.53 0.68 -11.46
C ASP A 78 -2.70 -0.22 -11.86
N ARG A 79 -2.41 -1.46 -12.26
CA ARG A 79 -3.41 -2.46 -12.63
C ARG A 79 -4.26 -2.86 -11.42
N GLY A 80 -3.63 -3.07 -10.27
CA GLY A 80 -4.32 -3.35 -9.02
C GLY A 80 -5.27 -2.23 -8.62
N ALA A 81 -4.85 -0.97 -8.72
CA ALA A 81 -5.70 0.18 -8.49
C ALA A 81 -6.85 0.27 -9.51
N GLY A 82 -6.59 -0.06 -10.78
CA GLY A 82 -7.62 -0.18 -11.82
C GLY A 82 -8.69 -1.20 -11.49
N ILE A 83 -8.30 -2.40 -11.06
CA ILE A 83 -9.20 -3.49 -10.64
C ILE A 83 -10.13 -3.06 -9.49
N ALA A 84 -9.61 -2.35 -8.49
CA ALA A 84 -10.41 -1.84 -7.39
C ALA A 84 -11.39 -0.75 -7.86
N ARG A 85 -10.91 0.22 -8.64
CA ARG A 85 -11.73 1.32 -9.17
C ARG A 85 -12.87 0.82 -10.05
N ALA A 86 -12.64 -0.21 -10.86
CA ALA A 86 -13.67 -0.83 -11.71
C ALA A 86 -14.87 -1.37 -10.92
N ARG A 87 -14.71 -1.55 -9.60
CA ARG A 87 -15.76 -2.02 -8.68
C ARG A 87 -16.19 -0.95 -7.67
N GLY A 88 -15.86 0.32 -7.94
CA GLY A 88 -16.20 1.44 -7.06
C GLY A 88 -15.47 1.40 -5.72
N LEU A 89 -14.37 0.67 -5.61
CA LEU A 89 -13.51 0.64 -4.43
C LEU A 89 -12.28 1.51 -4.66
N HIS A 90 -11.70 1.99 -3.57
CA HIS A 90 -10.45 2.71 -3.62
C HIS A 90 -9.33 1.86 -3.04
N SER A 91 -8.13 2.13 -3.51
CA SER A 91 -6.94 1.42 -3.05
C SER A 91 -5.80 2.38 -2.77
N THR A 92 -5.08 2.16 -1.69
CA THR A 92 -3.81 2.83 -1.39
C THR A 92 -2.68 1.82 -1.46
N TRP A 93 -1.57 2.19 -2.10
CA TRP A 93 -0.45 1.30 -2.35
C TRP A 93 0.84 1.92 -1.81
N ALA A 94 1.73 1.08 -1.28
CA ALA A 94 3.11 1.45 -1.01
C ALA A 94 4.03 0.30 -1.41
N ALA A 95 5.21 0.63 -1.89
CA ALA A 95 6.23 -0.33 -2.24
C ALA A 95 7.60 0.18 -1.79
N HIS A 96 8.50 -0.77 -1.50
CA HIS A 96 9.91 -0.45 -1.34
C HIS A 96 10.58 -0.45 -2.72
N ALA A 97 11.20 0.68 -3.08
CA ALA A 97 11.92 0.80 -4.33
C ALA A 97 12.98 -0.32 -4.45
N GLY A 98 12.96 -1.06 -5.56
CA GLY A 98 13.94 -2.11 -5.86
C GLY A 98 13.74 -3.47 -5.16
N VAL A 99 12.78 -3.62 -4.24
CA VAL A 99 12.65 -4.87 -3.43
C VAL A 99 11.51 -5.78 -3.91
N GLY A 100 10.57 -5.28 -4.72
CA GLY A 100 9.42 -6.08 -5.18
C GLY A 100 8.38 -6.37 -4.09
N ALA A 101 8.54 -5.79 -2.89
CA ALA A 101 7.60 -5.88 -1.79
C ALA A 101 6.59 -4.73 -1.88
N VAL A 102 5.30 -5.08 -2.01
CA VAL A 102 4.21 -4.11 -2.14
C VAL A 102 3.14 -4.39 -1.08
N ARG A 103 2.57 -3.32 -0.52
CA ARG A 103 1.43 -3.36 0.39
C ARG A 103 0.27 -2.58 -0.23
N ALA A 104 -0.88 -3.23 -0.35
CA ALA A 104 -2.11 -2.63 -0.82
C ALA A 104 -3.16 -2.62 0.28
N VAL A 105 -3.89 -1.53 0.37
CA VAL A 105 -5.04 -1.36 1.25
C VAL A 105 -6.24 -1.06 0.38
N LEU A 106 -7.25 -1.90 0.48
CA LEU A 106 -8.53 -1.71 -0.16
C LEU A 106 -9.46 -1.03 0.83
N ALA A 107 -10.17 0.00 0.39
CA ALA A 107 -11.08 0.76 1.23
C ALA A 107 -12.39 1.10 0.51
N SER A 108 -13.43 1.33 1.30
CA SER A 108 -14.77 1.74 0.90
C SER A 108 -15.05 3.13 1.51
N ASP A 109 -15.80 4.00 0.81
CA ASP A 109 -16.15 5.34 1.31
C ASP A 109 -17.46 5.40 2.10
N ALA A 110 -18.37 4.43 1.99
CA ALA A 110 -19.62 4.42 2.77
C ALA A 110 -20.28 3.02 2.78
N ALA A 111 -20.89 2.68 3.93
CA ALA A 111 -21.67 1.45 4.19
C ALA A 111 -20.89 0.13 3.94
N PRO A 112 -21.32 -1.02 4.52
CA PRO A 112 -20.61 -2.26 4.27
C PRO A 112 -20.80 -2.65 2.80
N HIS A 113 -19.75 -2.48 1.99
CA HIS A 113 -19.71 -3.07 0.65
C HIS A 113 -19.86 -4.58 0.77
N GLU A 114 -20.55 -5.16 -0.20
CA GLU A 114 -20.81 -6.58 -0.22
C GLU A 114 -19.48 -7.36 -0.11
N PRO A 115 -19.32 -8.24 0.90
CA PRO A 115 -18.08 -8.99 1.10
C PRO A 115 -17.64 -9.78 -0.13
N ALA A 116 -18.57 -10.16 -1.00
CA ALA A 116 -18.31 -10.81 -2.29
C ALA A 116 -17.51 -9.91 -3.24
N ALA A 117 -17.89 -8.63 -3.40
CA ALA A 117 -17.20 -7.69 -4.29
C ALA A 117 -15.75 -7.44 -3.84
N ILE A 118 -15.53 -7.34 -2.52
CA ILE A 118 -14.20 -7.22 -1.93
C ILE A 118 -13.39 -8.50 -2.22
N ALA A 119 -13.97 -9.68 -1.97
CA ALA A 119 -13.29 -10.96 -2.22
C ALA A 119 -12.93 -11.15 -3.71
N THR A 120 -13.77 -10.70 -4.65
CA THR A 120 -13.49 -10.71 -6.08
C THR A 120 -12.25 -9.86 -6.41
N VAL A 121 -12.14 -8.64 -5.89
CA VAL A 121 -10.94 -7.80 -6.08
C VAL A 121 -9.69 -8.49 -5.55
N LEU A 122 -9.76 -9.05 -4.34
CA LEU A 122 -8.62 -9.73 -3.73
C LEU A 122 -8.21 -10.99 -4.53
N GLY A 123 -9.17 -11.70 -5.12
CA GLY A 123 -8.92 -12.82 -6.03
C GLY A 123 -8.20 -12.36 -7.30
N GLU A 124 -8.69 -11.32 -7.96
CA GLU A 124 -8.05 -10.78 -9.17
C GLU A 124 -6.65 -10.22 -8.90
N TRP A 125 -6.43 -9.59 -7.76
CA TRP A 125 -5.09 -9.15 -7.34
C TRP A 125 -4.12 -10.33 -7.17
N ARG A 126 -4.60 -11.48 -6.68
CA ARG A 126 -3.78 -12.69 -6.58
C ARG A 126 -3.44 -13.26 -7.96
N GLU A 127 -4.42 -13.37 -8.85
CA GLU A 127 -4.15 -13.87 -10.20
C GLU A 127 -3.22 -12.94 -10.99
N MET A 128 -3.40 -11.63 -10.85
CA MET A 128 -2.49 -10.63 -11.41
C MET A 128 -1.06 -10.84 -10.92
N ALA A 129 -0.86 -11.01 -9.60
CA ALA A 129 0.48 -11.23 -9.04
C ALA A 129 1.09 -12.55 -9.55
N ARG A 130 0.31 -13.63 -9.62
CA ARG A 130 0.76 -14.94 -10.12
C ARG A 130 1.13 -14.91 -11.59
N ALA A 131 0.36 -14.21 -12.42
CA ALA A 131 0.64 -14.05 -13.85
C ALA A 131 2.00 -13.37 -14.09
N GLY A 132 2.42 -12.48 -13.17
CA GLY A 132 3.75 -11.85 -13.18
C GLY A 132 4.85 -12.67 -12.50
N GLY A 133 4.61 -13.94 -12.14
CA GLY A 133 5.57 -14.79 -11.43
C GLY A 133 5.73 -14.48 -9.93
N GLY A 134 4.85 -13.65 -9.37
CA GLY A 134 4.83 -13.28 -7.96
C GLY A 134 3.73 -13.98 -7.17
N HIS A 135 3.50 -13.50 -5.95
CA HIS A 135 2.41 -13.95 -5.11
C HIS A 135 1.82 -12.81 -4.29
N ALA A 136 0.56 -12.97 -3.88
CA ALA A 136 -0.14 -12.01 -3.04
C ALA A 136 -0.84 -12.71 -1.86
N THR A 137 -0.59 -12.21 -0.66
CA THR A 137 -1.06 -12.79 0.60
C THR A 137 -2.04 -11.83 1.27
N LEU A 138 -3.13 -12.37 1.81
CA LEU A 138 -4.06 -11.58 2.59
C LEU A 138 -3.48 -11.32 3.98
N ALA A 139 -3.09 -10.07 4.25
CA ALA A 139 -2.54 -9.69 5.54
C ALA A 139 -3.65 -9.45 6.57
N TRP A 140 -4.77 -8.86 6.15
CA TRP A 140 -5.93 -8.61 7.01
C TRP A 140 -7.22 -8.42 6.20
N ALA A 141 -8.35 -8.88 6.72
CA ALA A 141 -9.70 -8.52 6.28
C ALA A 141 -10.72 -8.92 7.37
N PRO A 142 -11.93 -8.34 7.39
CA PRO A 142 -13.04 -8.86 8.18
C PRO A 142 -13.34 -10.33 7.85
N LEU A 143 -13.84 -11.09 8.83
CA LEU A 143 -14.10 -12.52 8.68
C LEU A 143 -15.02 -12.83 7.49
N ALA A 144 -16.05 -12.00 7.25
CA ALA A 144 -16.96 -12.14 6.12
C ALA A 144 -16.22 -12.10 4.77
N VAL A 145 -15.16 -11.32 4.63
CA VAL A 145 -14.34 -11.30 3.41
C VAL A 145 -13.39 -12.50 3.41
N LYS A 146 -12.72 -12.76 4.53
CA LYS A 146 -11.69 -13.81 4.66
C LYS A 146 -12.23 -15.21 4.33
N SER A 147 -13.46 -15.54 4.74
CA SER A 147 -14.09 -16.84 4.45
C SER A 147 -14.37 -17.08 2.96
N ARG A 148 -14.35 -16.02 2.15
CA ARG A 148 -14.62 -16.04 0.71
C ARG A 148 -13.35 -16.01 -0.15
N VAL A 149 -12.17 -15.86 0.45
CA VAL A 149 -10.88 -15.80 -0.26
C VAL A 149 -10.15 -17.16 -0.11
N PRO A 150 -10.04 -17.97 -1.17
CA PRO A 150 -9.38 -19.28 -1.11
C PRO A 150 -7.94 -19.17 -0.59
N GLY A 151 -7.54 -20.00 0.37
CA GLY A 151 -6.17 -20.06 0.88
C GLY A 151 -5.74 -18.88 1.78
N ALA A 152 -6.67 -18.06 2.28
CA ALA A 152 -6.36 -17.12 3.35
C ALA A 152 -6.20 -17.89 4.68
N SER A 153 -4.98 -18.00 5.23
CA SER A 153 -4.78 -18.60 6.54
C SER A 153 -5.46 -17.75 7.62
N CYS A 154 -6.28 -18.38 8.47
CA CYS A 154 -6.98 -17.74 9.59
C CYS A 154 -6.04 -17.31 10.73
N SER A 155 -5.01 -16.50 10.50
CA SER A 155 -4.38 -15.75 11.59
C SER A 155 -5.24 -14.52 11.89
N GLY A 156 -5.93 -14.54 13.03
CA GLY A 156 -6.71 -13.42 13.55
C GLY A 156 -5.80 -12.49 14.33
N SER A 157 -5.74 -11.22 13.93
CA SER A 157 -5.41 -10.14 14.87
C SER A 157 -6.64 -9.27 15.01
N SER A 158 -7.47 -9.64 15.99
CA SER A 158 -8.57 -8.79 16.45
C SER A 158 -7.96 -7.55 17.11
N ARG A 159 -8.08 -6.37 16.50
CA ARG A 159 -7.92 -5.12 17.25
C ARG A 159 -9.15 -4.98 18.13
N SER A 160 -9.03 -5.40 19.39
CA SER A 160 -10.00 -5.07 20.42
C SER A 160 -9.79 -3.60 20.80
N SER A 161 -10.65 -2.72 20.28
CA SER A 161 -10.82 -1.38 20.82
C SER A 161 -11.80 -1.49 21.98
N ILE A 162 -11.29 -1.58 23.21
CA ILE A 162 -12.11 -1.41 24.41
C ILE A 162 -12.36 0.11 24.55
N PRO A 163 -13.61 0.60 24.57
CA PRO A 163 -13.88 1.98 24.91
C PRO A 163 -13.64 2.20 26.40
N ALA A 164 -12.82 3.19 26.74
CA ALA A 164 -12.69 3.67 28.10
C ALA A 164 -14.02 4.35 28.49
N THR A 165 -14.75 3.74 29.42
CA THR A 165 -15.87 4.38 30.11
C THR A 165 -15.32 5.44 31.06
N SER A 166 -15.84 6.67 30.91
CA SER A 166 -15.66 7.78 31.86
C SER A 166 -16.35 7.50 33.19
#